data_AF-A0A3R6ZP79-F1
#
_entry.id   AF-A0A3R6ZP79-F1
#
_cell.length_a   1.000
_cell.length_b   1.000
_cell.length_c   1.000
_cell.angle_alpha   90.00
_cell.angle_beta   90.00
_cell.angle_gamma   90.00
#
_symmetry.space_group_name_H-M   'P 1'
#
loop_
_entity.id
_entity.type
_entity.pdbx_description
1 polymer ?
#
loop_
_entity_poly.entity_id
_entity_poly.type
_entity_poly.pdbx_seq_one_letter_code
_entity_poly.pdbx_strand_id
1 'polypeptide(L)'
;DSQIDTTANARIPIHALNEVVVDRGLGAALVELDCFCDDVALTKISADGIIIASPTGSTAYSLSAGGSMTHPSVPCMLFTPICPHTLSFRPLLFHDSAVLKIVVPATARSSSVMVSFDGKMRVQMNRGDALEVRVSPFPLPSVCNLNENEDWFASVKSNLYWNQRKEIKPFHDVPT
;
A
#
# COMPACT_ATOMS: atom_id res chain seq x y z
N ASP A 1 14.11 17.66 25.49
CA ASP A 1 15.50 17.23 25.25
C ASP A 1 15.65 15.73 25.35
N SER A 2 15.70 15.07 24.19
CA SER A 2 16.27 13.73 24.06
C SER A 2 16.72 13.57 22.63
N GLN A 3 17.99 13.92 22.38
CA GLN A 3 18.69 13.59 21.15
C GLN A 3 18.69 12.07 21.01
N ILE A 4 18.13 11.57 19.91
CA ILE A 4 18.19 10.16 19.55
C ILE A 4 19.60 9.92 18.99
N ASP A 5 20.38 9.15 19.73
CA ASP A 5 21.74 8.71 19.42
C ASP A 5 21.77 7.88 18.11
N THR A 6 22.57 8.31 17.14
CA THR A 6 22.63 7.80 15.76
C THR A 6 23.65 6.68 15.54
N THR A 7 24.17 6.02 16.58
CA THR A 7 25.30 5.06 16.42
C THR A 7 25.05 3.59 16.78
N ALA A 8 23.81 3.15 16.97
CA ALA A 8 23.46 1.72 17.06
C ALA A 8 22.32 1.35 16.09
N ASN A 9 22.63 0.49 15.11
CA ASN A 9 21.75 0.03 14.02
C ASN A 9 20.59 -0.90 14.45
N ALA A 10 20.05 -0.73 15.66
CA ALA A 10 18.81 -1.38 16.08
C ALA A 10 17.65 -0.40 15.92
N ARG A 11 17.16 -0.22 14.68
CA ARG A 11 15.96 0.57 14.44
C ARG A 11 14.75 -0.19 14.99
N ILE A 12 14.02 0.40 15.93
CA ILE A 12 12.76 -0.14 16.45
C ILE A 12 11.79 -0.29 15.27
N PRO A 13 11.16 -1.47 15.07
CA PRO A 13 10.21 -1.66 13.98
C PRO A 13 8.99 -0.75 14.17
N ILE A 14 8.55 -0.14 13.07
CA ILE A 14 7.34 0.66 13.02
C ILE A 14 6.24 -0.22 12.44
N HIS A 15 5.08 -0.25 13.09
CA HIS A 15 3.91 -0.97 12.62
C HIS A 15 2.92 -0.01 11.95
N ALA A 16 2.43 -0.40 10.79
CA ALA A 16 1.31 0.25 10.09
C ALA A 16 0.20 -0.79 9.90
N LEU A 17 -1.04 -0.39 10.15
CA LEU A 17 -2.19 -1.26 9.97
C LEU A 17 -2.67 -1.27 8.52
N ASN A 18 -2.72 -0.10 7.88
CA ASN A 18 -3.24 0.06 6.53
C ASN A 18 -2.11 0.08 5.51
N GLU A 19 -1.22 1.07 5.61
CA GLU A 19 -0.18 1.23 4.59
C GLU A 19 1.09 1.93 5.05
N VAL A 20 2.17 1.60 4.32
CA VAL A 20 3.40 2.37 4.25
C VAL A 20 3.45 3.04 2.89
N VAL A 21 3.54 4.37 2.87
CA VAL A 21 3.62 5.17 1.65
C VAL A 21 5.01 5.74 1.52
N VAL A 22 5.64 5.57 0.37
CA VAL A 22 6.90 6.24 0.01
C VAL A 22 6.61 7.21 -1.12
N ASP A 23 6.76 8.50 -0.90
CA ASP A 23 6.41 9.56 -1.86
C ASP A 23 7.49 10.66 -1.96
N ARG A 24 7.32 11.54 -2.94
CA ARG A 24 8.27 12.65 -3.24
C ARG A 24 8.27 13.80 -2.22
N GLY A 25 7.47 13.71 -1.15
CA GLY A 25 7.31 14.75 -0.16
C GLY A 25 6.85 16.07 -0.79
N LEU A 26 7.57 17.14 -0.44
CA LEU A 26 7.35 18.47 -1.03
C LEU A 26 8.11 18.69 -2.35
N GLY A 27 8.90 17.71 -2.79
CA GLY A 27 9.69 17.81 -4.01
C GLY A 27 8.81 17.80 -5.26
N ALA A 28 9.14 18.63 -6.25
CA ALA A 28 8.41 18.69 -7.53
C ALA A 28 8.76 17.55 -8.50
N ALA A 29 9.90 16.88 -8.28
CA ALA A 29 10.36 15.78 -9.12
C ALA A 29 9.79 14.44 -8.63
N LEU A 30 9.67 13.48 -9.56
CA LEU A 30 9.30 12.09 -9.24
C LEU A 30 10.31 11.46 -8.27
N VAL A 31 9.85 10.50 -7.48
CA VAL A 31 10.77 9.62 -6.75
C VAL A 31 11.45 8.66 -7.70
N GLU A 32 12.73 8.41 -7.46
CA GLU A 32 13.52 7.36 -8.10
C GLU A 32 13.86 6.34 -7.01
N LEU A 33 13.34 5.13 -7.10
CA LEU A 33 13.53 4.09 -6.09
C LEU A 33 13.94 2.78 -6.76
N ASP A 34 14.85 2.03 -6.14
CA ASP A 34 15.12 0.64 -6.51
C ASP A 34 14.31 -0.27 -5.58
N CYS A 35 13.53 -1.18 -6.15
CA CYS A 35 12.67 -2.10 -5.41
C CYS A 35 13.15 -3.54 -5.57
N PHE A 36 13.21 -4.26 -4.45
CA PHE A 36 13.58 -5.67 -4.39
C PHE A 36 12.52 -6.44 -3.61
N CYS A 37 12.28 -7.69 -4.00
CA CYS A 37 11.49 -8.65 -3.25
C CYS A 37 12.39 -9.83 -2.92
N ASP A 38 12.55 -10.16 -1.64
CA ASP A 38 13.41 -11.26 -1.17
C ASP A 38 14.82 -11.21 -1.80
N ASP A 39 15.41 -10.01 -1.78
CA ASP A 39 16.71 -9.66 -2.37
C ASP A 39 16.84 -9.81 -3.90
N VAL A 40 15.77 -10.18 -4.61
CA VAL A 40 15.70 -10.17 -6.07
C VAL A 40 15.25 -8.80 -6.56
N ALA A 41 15.99 -8.22 -7.51
CA ALA A 41 15.64 -6.95 -8.12
C ALA A 41 14.30 -7.05 -8.85
N LEU A 42 13.30 -6.31 -8.39
CA LEU A 42 11.96 -6.30 -8.96
C LEU A 42 11.88 -5.28 -10.09
N THR A 43 12.11 -4.00 -9.78
CA THR A 43 12.02 -2.91 -10.76
C THR A 43 12.65 -1.61 -10.22
N LYS A 44 12.83 -0.65 -11.12
CA LYS A 44 13.10 0.76 -10.77
C LYS A 44 11.80 1.54 -10.86
N ILE A 45 11.49 2.29 -9.81
CA ILE A 45 10.27 3.07 -9.71
C ILE A 45 10.56 4.52 -10.10
N SER A 46 9.76 5.05 -11.01
CA SER A 46 9.67 6.48 -11.31
C SER A 46 8.20 6.89 -11.28
N ALA A 47 7.78 7.54 -10.19
CA ALA A 47 6.38 7.80 -9.86
C ALA A 47 6.27 8.96 -8.86
N ASP A 48 5.05 9.40 -8.54
CA ASP A 48 4.84 10.29 -7.39
C ASP A 48 5.17 9.58 -6.07
N GLY A 49 4.98 8.25 -6.06
CA GLY A 49 5.30 7.39 -4.93
C GLY A 49 4.86 5.94 -5.15
N ILE A 50 4.93 5.16 -4.09
CA ILE A 50 4.38 3.80 -3.98
C ILE A 50 3.68 3.63 -2.64
N ILE A 51 2.70 2.75 -2.63
CA ILE A 51 1.96 2.32 -1.45
C ILE A 51 2.20 0.83 -1.26
N ILE A 52 2.62 0.46 -0.06
CA ILE A 52 2.70 -0.93 0.39
C ILE A 52 1.62 -1.10 1.45
N ALA A 53 0.53 -1.78 1.12
CA ALA A 53 -0.64 -1.86 1.97
C ALA A 53 -0.90 -3.30 2.45
N SER A 54 -1.52 -3.42 3.61
CA SER A 54 -2.14 -4.66 4.07
C SER A 54 -3.49 -4.88 3.37
N PRO A 55 -4.10 -6.08 3.47
CA PRO A 55 -5.45 -6.32 2.99
C PRO A 55 -6.47 -5.35 3.60
N THR A 56 -6.32 -4.98 4.87
CA THR A 56 -7.15 -3.96 5.53
C THR A 56 -7.01 -2.59 4.86
N GLY A 57 -5.79 -2.19 4.52
CA GLY A 57 -5.50 -0.94 3.81
C GLY A 57 -5.87 -0.94 2.32
N SER A 58 -6.29 -2.08 1.76
CA SER A 58 -6.69 -2.19 0.35
C SER A 58 -7.89 -1.33 -0.04
N THR A 59 -8.68 -0.90 0.94
CA THR A 59 -9.84 0.00 0.75
C THR A 59 -9.53 1.46 1.09
N ALA A 60 -8.31 1.76 1.54
CA ALA A 60 -7.86 3.10 1.91
C ALA A 60 -7.14 3.79 0.74
N TYR A 61 -5.92 4.30 0.96
CA TYR A 61 -5.21 5.05 -0.07
C TYR A 61 -4.83 4.16 -1.27
N SER A 62 -4.55 2.88 -1.04
CA SER A 62 -4.28 1.91 -2.10
C SER A 62 -5.43 1.85 -3.11
N LEU A 63 -6.69 1.82 -2.67
CA LEU A 63 -7.86 1.83 -3.56
C LEU A 63 -7.89 3.07 -4.45
N SER A 64 -7.64 4.24 -3.85
CA SER A 64 -7.63 5.52 -4.57
C SER A 64 -6.52 5.59 -5.62
N ALA A 65 -5.38 4.93 -5.39
CA ALA A 65 -4.28 4.82 -6.35
C ALA A 65 -4.50 3.71 -7.40
N GLY A 66 -5.65 3.03 -7.39
CA GLY A 66 -6.00 1.98 -8.36
C GLY A 66 -5.62 0.56 -7.93
N GLY A 67 -5.29 0.35 -6.65
CA GLY A 67 -5.13 -0.97 -6.05
C GLY A 67 -6.43 -1.75 -5.98
N SER A 68 -6.32 -3.07 -5.80
CA SER A 68 -7.48 -3.98 -5.72
C SER A 68 -8.03 -4.05 -4.30
N MET A 69 -9.37 -3.97 -4.15
CA MET A 69 -10.02 -4.31 -2.89
C MET A 69 -9.75 -5.77 -2.54
N THR A 70 -9.27 -6.00 -1.33
CA THR A 70 -8.84 -7.33 -0.87
C THR A 70 -9.52 -7.64 0.46
N HIS A 71 -10.01 -8.87 0.59
CA HIS A 71 -10.63 -9.33 1.83
C HIS A 71 -9.59 -9.46 2.95
N PRO A 72 -9.88 -9.07 4.22
CA PRO A 72 -8.89 -9.03 5.31
C PRO A 72 -8.18 -10.36 5.58
N SER A 73 -8.87 -11.50 5.45
CA SER A 73 -8.29 -12.84 5.58
C SER A 73 -7.35 -13.29 4.46
N VAL A 74 -7.17 -12.53 3.37
CA VAL A 74 -6.22 -12.93 2.31
C VAL A 74 -4.80 -12.61 2.79
N PRO A 75 -3.91 -13.61 2.95
CA PRO A 75 -2.55 -13.38 3.42
C PRO A 75 -1.69 -12.80 2.29
N CYS A 76 -1.71 -11.48 2.15
CA CYS A 76 -0.95 -10.79 1.12
C CYS A 76 -0.50 -9.39 1.54
N MET A 77 0.39 -8.84 0.72
CA MET A 77 0.80 -7.45 0.76
C MET A 77 0.53 -6.83 -0.61
N LEU A 78 -0.13 -5.67 -0.63
CA LEU A 78 -0.45 -4.95 -1.85
C LEU A 78 0.67 -3.97 -2.16
N PHE A 79 1.08 -3.90 -3.42
CA PHE A 79 2.05 -2.95 -3.93
C PHE A 79 1.38 -2.11 -5.02
N THR A 80 1.16 -0.83 -4.75
CA THR A 80 0.37 0.07 -5.62
C THR A 80 1.19 1.32 -5.95
N PRO A 81 1.59 1.53 -7.22
CA PRO A 81 2.25 2.76 -7.65
C PRO A 81 1.30 3.96 -7.61
N ILE A 82 1.80 5.14 -7.21
CA ILE A 82 1.06 6.41 -7.23
C ILE A 82 1.47 7.18 -8.47
N CYS A 83 0.54 7.39 -9.42
CA CYS A 83 0.77 8.14 -10.66
C CYS A 83 2.11 7.77 -11.35
N PRO A 84 2.34 6.49 -11.70
CA PRO A 84 3.61 6.08 -12.29
C PRO A 84 3.81 6.72 -13.67
N HIS A 85 5.06 7.10 -13.99
CA HIS A 85 5.39 7.71 -15.29
C HIS A 85 5.29 6.72 -16.46
N THR A 86 5.15 5.42 -16.18
CA THR A 86 4.99 4.36 -17.18
C THR A 86 3.62 3.70 -17.04
N LEU A 87 2.91 3.55 -18.15
CA LEU A 87 1.56 2.96 -18.19
C LEU A 87 1.53 1.44 -17.92
N SER A 88 2.65 0.75 -18.10
CA SER A 88 2.78 -0.69 -17.80
C SER A 88 3.01 -0.98 -16.32
N PHE A 89 3.23 0.04 -15.48
CA PHE A 89 3.47 -0.16 -14.06
C PHE A 89 2.14 -0.32 -13.32
N ARG A 90 1.67 -1.57 -13.24
CA ARG A 90 0.40 -1.96 -12.62
C ARG A 90 0.60 -2.36 -11.14
N PRO A 91 -0.45 -2.28 -10.30
CA PRO A 91 -0.41 -2.84 -8.95
C PRO A 91 -0.10 -4.34 -8.95
N LEU A 92 0.57 -4.80 -7.90
CA LEU A 92 0.95 -6.19 -7.66
C LEU A 92 0.51 -6.64 -6.27
N LEU A 93 0.30 -7.94 -6.11
CA LEU A 93 0.10 -8.58 -4.81
C LEU A 93 1.27 -9.54 -4.56
N PHE A 94 1.83 -9.44 -3.36
CA PHE A 94 2.86 -10.35 -2.86
C PHE A 94 2.27 -11.24 -1.76
N HIS A 95 2.85 -12.42 -1.57
CA HIS A 95 2.51 -13.25 -0.41
C HIS A 95 2.92 -12.55 0.90
N ASP A 96 2.29 -12.91 2.01
CA ASP A 96 2.54 -12.31 3.33
C ASP A 96 3.97 -12.54 3.87
N SER A 97 4.64 -13.61 3.47
CA SER A 97 6.04 -13.86 3.83
C SER A 97 7.07 -13.09 2.99
N ALA A 98 6.64 -12.31 1.99
CA ALA A 98 7.54 -11.56 1.13
C ALA A 98 8.14 -10.38 1.89
N VAL A 99 9.42 -10.11 1.64
CA VAL A 99 10.13 -8.94 2.18
C VAL A 99 10.41 -7.96 1.05
N LEU A 100 9.75 -6.81 1.09
CA LEU A 100 9.98 -5.73 0.14
C LEU A 100 11.06 -4.80 0.67
N LYS A 101 12.10 -4.56 -0.13
CA LYS A 101 13.16 -3.61 0.17
C LYS A 101 13.13 -2.47 -0.83
N ILE A 102 12.86 -1.26 -0.34
CA ILE A 102 12.79 -0.02 -1.11
C ILE A 102 14.03 0.80 -0.81
N VAL A 103 14.82 1.10 -1.83
CA VAL A 103 16.10 1.81 -1.70
C VAL A 103 16.02 3.13 -2.45
N VAL A 104 16.49 4.21 -1.83
CA VAL A 104 16.74 5.47 -2.55
C VAL A 104 18.14 5.38 -3.17
N PRO A 105 18.30 5.30 -4.50
CA PRO A 105 19.60 5.14 -5.12
C PRO A 105 20.54 6.30 -4.77
N ALA A 106 21.85 6.03 -4.67
CA ALA A 106 22.87 7.06 -4.46
C ALA A 106 22.86 8.13 -5.58
N THR A 107 22.42 7.74 -6.78
CA THR A 107 22.31 8.58 -7.98
C THR A 107 20.99 9.34 -8.08
N ALA A 108 20.05 9.14 -7.14
CA ALA A 108 18.71 9.73 -7.23
C ALA A 108 18.79 11.25 -7.33
N ARG A 109 18.05 11.87 -8.27
CA ARG A 109 18.11 13.33 -8.43
C ARG A 109 17.45 14.07 -7.26
N SER A 110 16.30 13.57 -6.80
CA SER A 110 15.57 14.14 -5.66
C SER A 110 16.22 13.73 -4.32
N SER A 111 16.23 14.65 -3.35
CA SER A 111 16.69 14.39 -1.98
C SER A 111 15.53 14.28 -0.97
N SER A 112 14.28 14.47 -1.42
CA SER A 112 13.12 14.57 -0.54
C SER A 112 12.20 13.35 -0.65
N VAL A 113 12.73 12.15 -0.42
CA VAL A 113 11.88 10.95 -0.32
C VAL A 113 11.31 10.89 1.10
N MET A 114 9.98 10.82 1.21
CA MET A 114 9.29 10.73 2.49
C MET A 114 8.59 9.39 2.60
N VAL A 115 8.72 8.76 3.75
CA VAL A 115 7.96 7.57 4.14
C VAL A 115 6.90 7.99 5.13
N SER A 116 5.67 7.51 4.96
CA SER A 116 4.62 7.67 5.95
C SER A 116 3.98 6.34 6.34
N PHE A 117 3.54 6.26 7.59
CA PHE A 117 2.91 5.08 8.18
C PHE A 117 1.49 5.45 8.61
N ASP A 118 0.47 4.80 8.04
CA ASP A 118 -0.96 5.07 8.25
C ASP A 118 -1.33 6.57 8.15
N GLY A 119 -0.66 7.29 7.25
CA GLY A 119 -0.88 8.72 6.99
C GLY A 119 -0.47 9.68 8.12
N LYS A 120 0.22 9.21 9.18
CA LYS A 120 0.56 10.02 10.36
C LYS A 120 2.04 10.34 10.45
N MET A 121 2.85 9.34 10.82
CA MET A 121 4.26 9.53 11.10
C MET A 121 5.01 9.62 9.78
N ARG A 122 5.74 10.71 9.54
CA ARG A 122 6.57 10.88 8.34
C ARG A 122 8.05 10.88 8.69
N VAL A 123 8.82 10.09 7.95
CA VAL A 123 10.28 9.96 8.08
C VAL A 123 10.91 10.23 6.73
N GLN A 124 11.96 11.05 6.70
CA GLN A 124 12.70 11.31 5.46
C GLN A 124 13.70 10.18 5.22
N MET A 125 13.73 9.67 3.98
CA MET A 125 14.80 8.80 3.48
C MET A 125 15.77 9.61 2.63
N ASN A 126 17.05 9.46 2.92
CA ASN A 126 18.13 10.04 2.13
C ASN A 126 18.65 9.04 1.10
N ARG A 127 19.48 9.53 0.18
CA ARG A 127 20.18 8.68 -0.79
C ARG A 127 21.02 7.63 -0.06
N GLY A 128 20.89 6.37 -0.48
CA GLY A 128 21.52 5.22 0.14
C GLY A 128 20.71 4.59 1.28
N ASP A 129 19.67 5.25 1.78
CA ASP A 129 18.78 4.65 2.77
C ASP A 129 17.91 3.56 2.14
N ALA A 130 17.61 2.55 2.94
CA ALA A 130 16.71 1.46 2.62
C ALA A 130 15.59 1.36 3.65
N LEU A 131 14.40 1.01 3.16
CA LEU A 131 13.22 0.66 3.92
C LEU A 131 12.88 -0.79 3.64
N GLU A 132 12.80 -1.60 4.68
CA GLU A 132 12.31 -2.98 4.60
C GLU A 132 10.88 -3.03 5.12
N VAL A 133 9.99 -3.63 4.34
CA VAL A 133 8.57 -3.82 4.68
C VAL A 133 8.24 -5.30 4.63
N ARG A 134 7.65 -5.78 5.71
CA ARG A 134 7.22 -7.18 5.90
C ARG A 134 5.94 -7.22 6.73
N VAL A 135 5.17 -8.29 6.60
CA VAL A 135 3.99 -8.49 7.46
C VAL A 135 4.43 -8.67 8.92
N SER A 136 3.72 -8.02 9.83
CA SER A 136 4.00 -8.05 11.26
C SER A 136 3.62 -9.41 11.86
N PRO A 137 4.41 -9.98 12.79
CA PRO A 137 4.00 -11.15 13.57
C PRO A 137 2.92 -10.83 14.61
N PHE A 138 2.56 -9.55 14.77
CA PHE A 138 1.55 -9.06 15.71
C PHE A 138 0.34 -8.50 14.94
N PRO A 139 -0.59 -9.35 14.47
CA PRO A 139 -1.81 -8.87 13.82
C PRO A 139 -2.74 -8.21 14.84
N LEU A 140 -3.59 -7.29 14.36
CA LEU A 140 -4.62 -6.67 15.19
C LEU A 140 -5.90 -7.51 15.15
N PRO A 141 -6.36 -8.10 16.28
CA PRO A 141 -7.61 -8.84 16.31
C PRO A 141 -8.80 -7.88 16.13
N SER A 142 -9.61 -8.11 15.11
CA SER A 142 -10.86 -7.38 14.88
C SER A 142 -12.05 -8.21 15.38
N VAL A 143 -12.97 -7.59 16.11
CA VAL A 143 -14.20 -8.25 16.56
C VAL A 143 -15.26 -8.05 15.49
N CYS A 144 -15.77 -9.15 14.95
CA CYS A 144 -16.89 -9.15 14.01
C CYS A 144 -18.23 -9.02 14.75
N ASN A 145 -19.16 -8.27 14.17
CA ASN A 145 -20.55 -8.22 14.64
C ASN A 145 -21.28 -9.53 14.30
N LEU A 146 -21.10 -10.03 13.07
CA LEU A 146 -21.64 -11.32 12.63
C LEU A 146 -20.53 -12.32 12.34
N ASN A 147 -19.90 -12.19 11.18
CA ASN A 147 -18.69 -12.91 10.78
C ASN A 147 -17.92 -12.06 9.77
N GLU A 148 -16.68 -12.46 9.50
CA GLU A 148 -15.75 -11.69 8.66
C GLU A 148 -16.31 -11.36 7.28
N ASN A 149 -16.88 -12.37 6.59
CA ASN A 149 -17.39 -12.20 5.24
C ASN A 149 -18.61 -11.27 5.21
N GLU A 150 -19.58 -11.47 6.11
CA GLU A 150 -20.79 -10.66 6.14
C GLU A 150 -20.50 -9.21 6.48
N ASP A 151 -19.67 -8.97 7.48
CA ASP A 151 -19.29 -7.61 7.89
C ASP A 151 -18.49 -6.90 6.80
N TRP A 152 -17.57 -7.62 6.13
CA TRP A 152 -16.80 -7.06 5.01
C TRP A 152 -17.69 -6.77 3.79
N PHE A 153 -18.54 -7.71 3.36
CA PHE A 153 -19.46 -7.49 2.25
C PHE A 153 -20.43 -6.34 2.53
N ALA A 154 -20.97 -6.26 3.75
CA ALA A 154 -21.83 -5.16 4.16
C ALA A 154 -21.09 -3.82 4.05
N SER A 155 -19.84 -3.77 4.54
CA SER A 155 -18.99 -2.57 4.48
C SER A 155 -18.68 -2.14 3.04
N VAL A 156 -18.35 -3.08 2.15
CA VAL A 156 -18.09 -2.78 0.74
C VAL A 156 -19.37 -2.27 0.04
N LYS A 157 -20.52 -2.90 0.28
CA LYS A 157 -21.80 -2.50 -0.31
C LYS A 157 -22.28 -1.13 0.17
N SER A 158 -22.12 -0.83 1.46
CA SER A 158 -22.63 0.41 2.06
C SER A 158 -21.72 1.61 1.80
N ASN A 159 -20.40 1.43 1.86
CA ASN A 159 -19.45 2.54 1.72
C ASN A 159 -19.08 2.83 0.26
N LEU A 160 -19.02 1.81 -0.61
CA LEU A 160 -18.59 1.96 -2.00
C LEU A 160 -19.73 1.82 -3.01
N TYR A 161 -20.96 1.57 -2.55
CA TYR A 161 -22.13 1.30 -3.40
C TYR A 161 -21.81 0.25 -4.49
N TRP A 162 -21.00 -0.73 -4.11
CA TRP A 162 -20.31 -1.58 -5.08
C TRP A 162 -21.30 -2.34 -5.97
N ASN A 163 -21.25 -2.00 -7.26
CA ASN A 163 -22.10 -2.55 -8.32
C ASN A 163 -23.61 -2.56 -8.00
N GLN A 164 -24.11 -1.56 -7.25
CA GLN A 164 -25.55 -1.38 -7.09
C GLN A 164 -26.17 -0.95 -8.43
N ARG A 165 -26.93 -1.85 -9.06
CA ARG A 165 -27.67 -1.57 -10.28
C ARG A 165 -29.16 -1.48 -9.96
N LYS A 166 -29.87 -0.58 -10.65
CA LYS A 166 -31.34 -0.70 -10.75
C LYS A 166 -31.64 -2.03 -11.42
N GLU A 167 -32.54 -2.81 -10.85
CA GLU A 167 -32.99 -4.07 -11.46
C GLU A 167 -33.43 -3.81 -12.90
N ILE A 168 -32.81 -4.52 -13.84
CA ILE A 168 -33.24 -4.50 -15.23
C ILE A 168 -34.54 -5.29 -15.25
N LYS A 169 -35.66 -4.62 -15.58
CA LYS A 169 -36.95 -5.29 -15.70
C LYS A 169 -36.82 -6.45 -16.69
N PRO A 170 -37.35 -7.64 -16.38
CA PRO A 170 -37.40 -8.73 -17.33
C PRO A 170 -38.10 -8.27 -18.61
N PHE A 171 -37.64 -8.75 -19.75
CA PHE A 171 -38.26 -8.51 -21.04
C PHE A 171 -39.51 -9.40 -21.16
N HIS A 172 -40.62 -9.02 -20.52
CA HIS A 172 -41.94 -9.66 -20.72
C HIS A 172 -42.75 -8.83 -21.74
N ASP A 173 -43.54 -9.36 -22.68
CA ASP A 173 -43.92 -10.72 -23.09
C ASP A 173 -44.33 -10.65 -24.57
N VAL A 174 -44.20 -11.76 -25.32
CA VAL A 174 -44.80 -11.88 -26.66
C VAL A 174 -46.33 -11.76 -26.51
N PRO A 175 -47.02 -10.87 -27.25
CA PRO A 175 -48.48 -10.81 -27.19
C PRO A 175 -49.06 -12.13 -27.72
N THR A 176 -49.90 -12.78 -26.91
CA THR A 176 -50.81 -13.85 -27.35
C THR A 176 -51.77 -13.36 -28.41
#